data_AF-A0A7J8D5M0-F1
#
_entry.id   AF-A0A7J8D5M0-F1
#
_cell.length_a   1.000
_cell.length_b   1.000
_cell.length_c   1.000
_cell.angle_alpha   90.00
_cell.angle_beta   90.00
_cell.angle_gamma   90.00
#
_symmetry.space_group_name_H-M   'P 1'
#
loop_
_entity.id
_entity.type
_entity.pdbx_description
1 polymer ?
#
loop_
_entity_poly.entity_id
_entity_poly.type
_entity_poly.pdbx_seq_one_letter_code
_entity_poly.pdbx_strand_id
1 'polypeptide(L)'
;MYNDFKQISVADLPGLIEGAHMNKGMGHKFLKHIERTKQLLFVVDISGFRLSPQTQYRTAFETIILLTKELELYKEELQTKPALLAVNKMDLPDAQDKFHVLMNQLQNPKDFLHLFEKNMIPERTVEFQHIIPISAITGEGIDELKSCLRKSLDEHANRENYAYHKKQLLNLQISNTVTYSELPSKNAVTSSRMDII
;
A
#
# COMPACT_ATOMS: atom_id res chain seq x y z
N MET A 1 -5.05 -18.62 -12.49
CA MET A 1 -3.79 -19.23 -12.03
C MET A 1 -2.68 -18.70 -12.94
N TYR A 2 -1.57 -18.24 -12.39
CA TYR A 2 -0.45 -17.76 -13.20
C TYR A 2 0.32 -18.95 -13.80
N ASN A 3 1.15 -18.71 -14.83
CA ASN A 3 1.94 -19.76 -15.49
C ASN A 3 2.91 -20.47 -14.54
N ASP A 4 3.26 -19.85 -13.41
CA ASP A 4 4.10 -20.40 -12.35
C ASP A 4 3.29 -21.03 -11.20
N PHE A 5 2.03 -21.38 -11.43
CA PHE A 5 1.08 -21.97 -10.48
C PHE A 5 0.75 -21.13 -9.24
N LYS A 6 1.31 -19.93 -9.11
CA LYS A 6 0.94 -19.03 -8.01
C LYS A 6 -0.49 -18.50 -8.21
N GLN A 7 -1.08 -18.07 -7.09
CA GLN A 7 -2.42 -17.51 -7.03
C GLN A 7 -2.43 -16.25 -6.18
N ILE A 8 -3.27 -15.29 -6.55
CA ILE A 8 -3.56 -14.10 -5.76
C ILE A 8 -5.01 -14.22 -5.31
N SER A 9 -5.23 -14.09 -4.01
CA SER A 9 -6.58 -13.98 -3.45
C SER A 9 -6.98 -12.52 -3.40
N VAL A 10 -8.18 -12.21 -3.89
CA VAL A 10 -8.75 -10.87 -3.85
C VAL A 10 -9.90 -10.89 -2.86
N ALA A 11 -9.91 -9.93 -1.94
CA ALA A 11 -11.05 -9.66 -1.08
C ALA A 11 -11.65 -8.34 -1.54
N ASP A 12 -12.94 -8.36 -1.86
CA ASP A 12 -13.66 -7.14 -2.21
C ASP A 12 -13.96 -6.35 -0.92
N LEU A 13 -13.82 -5.03 -1.00
CA LEU A 13 -14.22 -4.11 0.05
C LEU A 13 -15.43 -3.36 -0.51
N PRO A 14 -16.66 -3.63 -0.04
CA PRO A 14 -17.83 -2.94 -0.52
C PRO A 14 -17.57 -1.46 -0.34
N GLY A 15 -17.70 -0.72 -1.45
CA GLY A 15 -17.28 0.66 -1.57
C GLY A 15 -17.63 1.43 -0.31
N LEU A 16 -16.61 2.06 0.27
CA LEU A 16 -16.78 2.90 1.43
C LEU A 16 -17.67 4.07 0.98
N ILE A 17 -18.96 3.90 1.25
CA ILE A 17 -19.95 4.97 1.18
C ILE A 17 -19.61 5.97 2.29
N GLU A 18 -19.86 7.25 2.06
CA GLU A 18 -19.65 8.29 3.09
C GLU A 18 -20.22 7.82 4.44
N GLY A 19 -19.33 7.63 5.42
CA GLY A 19 -19.68 7.13 6.75
C GLY A 19 -19.57 5.61 6.95
N ALA A 20 -18.96 4.86 6.02
CA ALA A 20 -18.66 3.44 6.19
C ALA A 20 -17.72 3.17 7.38
N HIS A 21 -16.83 4.10 7.70
CA HIS A 21 -16.00 4.09 8.91
C HIS A 21 -16.84 4.21 10.20
N MET A 22 -18.05 4.77 10.15
CA MET A 22 -18.94 4.96 11.31
C MET A 22 -19.84 3.76 11.65
N ASN A 23 -19.57 2.56 11.12
CA ASN A 23 -20.32 1.33 11.44
C ASN A 23 -21.83 1.37 11.12
N LYS A 24 -22.29 2.11 10.11
CA LYS A 24 -23.69 2.03 9.63
C LYS A 24 -24.06 0.72 8.90
N GLY A 25 -23.15 -0.26 8.92
CA GLY A 25 -23.37 -1.66 8.53
C GLY A 25 -22.04 -2.40 8.44
N MET A 26 -21.89 -3.56 9.10
CA MET A 26 -20.78 -4.55 9.03
C MET A 26 -19.30 -4.06 9.02
N GLY A 27 -19.02 -2.76 9.22
CA GLY A 27 -17.73 -2.11 8.94
C GLY A 27 -16.53 -2.68 9.70
N HIS A 28 -16.70 -3.02 10.98
CA HIS A 28 -15.59 -3.55 11.78
C HIS A 28 -15.12 -4.96 11.36
N LYS A 29 -16.03 -5.82 10.86
CA LYS A 29 -15.66 -7.14 10.33
C LYS A 29 -15.04 -7.05 8.93
N PHE A 30 -15.54 -6.12 8.10
CA PHE A 30 -15.05 -5.94 6.74
C PHE A 30 -13.65 -5.35 6.71
N LEU A 31 -13.44 -4.27 7.45
CA LEU A 31 -12.16 -3.57 7.48
C LEU A 31 -11.05 -4.40 8.15
N LYS A 32 -11.38 -5.34 9.05
CA LYS A 32 -10.40 -6.31 9.56
C LYS A 32 -9.74 -7.16 8.46
N HIS A 33 -10.39 -7.36 7.31
CA HIS A 33 -9.79 -8.07 6.18
C HIS A 33 -8.71 -7.23 5.49
N ILE A 34 -8.90 -5.89 5.40
CA ILE A 34 -7.91 -4.99 4.79
C ILE A 34 -6.60 -4.96 5.58
N GLU A 35 -6.65 -5.18 6.89
CA GLU A 35 -5.44 -5.26 7.70
C GLU A 35 -4.56 -6.44 7.28
N ARG A 36 -5.19 -7.53 6.83
CA ARG A 36 -4.50 -8.77 6.41
C ARG A 36 -4.08 -8.77 4.95
N THR A 37 -4.53 -7.82 4.13
CA THR A 37 -4.11 -7.73 2.72
C THR A 37 -2.68 -7.20 2.63
N LYS A 38 -1.93 -7.67 1.62
CA LYS A 38 -0.56 -7.21 1.35
C LYS A 38 -0.51 -5.96 0.48
N GLN A 39 -1.59 -5.68 -0.24
CA GLN A 39 -1.69 -4.64 -1.24
C GLN A 39 -3.15 -4.18 -1.37
N LEU A 40 -3.32 -2.92 -1.75
CA LEU A 40 -4.60 -2.30 -2.08
C LEU A 40 -4.71 -2.14 -3.60
N LEU A 41 -5.93 -2.32 -4.11
CA LEU A 41 -6.30 -1.98 -5.48
C LEU A 41 -7.49 -1.03 -5.40
N PHE A 42 -7.28 0.20 -5.85
CA PHE A 42 -8.34 1.18 -6.01
C PHE A 42 -8.94 0.98 -7.39
N VAL A 43 -10.26 0.89 -7.46
CA VAL A 43 -11.00 0.80 -8.72
C VAL A 43 -11.91 2.01 -8.80
N VAL A 44 -11.71 2.85 -9.82
CA VAL A 44 -12.50 4.08 -10.01
C VAL A 44 -13.08 4.13 -11.39
N ASP A 45 -14.26 4.73 -11.51
CA ASP A 45 -14.91 4.98 -12.80
C ASP A 45 -14.39 6.28 -13.40
N ILE A 46 -13.86 6.24 -14.63
CA ILE A 46 -13.34 7.44 -15.29
C ILE A 46 -14.42 8.49 -15.56
N SER A 47 -15.67 8.07 -15.72
CA SER A 47 -16.81 8.97 -15.88
C SER A 47 -17.39 9.48 -14.57
N GLY A 48 -16.70 9.20 -13.45
CA GLY A 48 -17.17 9.57 -12.13
C GLY A 48 -18.26 8.64 -11.61
N PHE A 49 -18.68 8.90 -10.38
CA PHE A 49 -19.61 8.08 -9.63
C PHE A 49 -20.72 8.92 -9.02
N ARG A 50 -21.93 8.37 -9.03
CA ARG A 50 -23.10 8.91 -8.34
C ARG A 50 -23.98 7.75 -7.89
N LEU A 51 -24.18 7.62 -6.57
CA LEU A 51 -24.92 6.50 -5.98
C LEU A 51 -26.44 6.61 -6.26
N SER A 52 -26.99 7.82 -6.18
CA SER A 52 -28.40 8.10 -6.43
C SER A 52 -28.60 9.51 -7.03
N PRO A 53 -29.75 9.79 -7.65
CA PRO A 53 -30.11 11.14 -8.10
C PRO A 53 -30.13 12.21 -7.01
N GLN A 54 -30.08 11.83 -5.73
CA GLN A 54 -30.05 12.75 -4.60
C GLN A 54 -28.62 12.96 -4.06
N THR A 55 -27.67 12.07 -4.38
CA THR A 55 -26.26 12.22 -3.99
C THR A 55 -25.51 13.11 -4.98
N GLN A 56 -24.48 13.81 -4.49
CA GLN A 56 -23.57 14.59 -5.31
C GLN A 56 -22.81 13.68 -6.28
N TYR A 57 -22.64 14.15 -7.52
CA TYR A 57 -21.74 13.51 -8.48
C TYR A 57 -20.29 13.75 -8.06
N ARG A 58 -19.47 12.71 -8.10
CA ARG A 58 -18.04 12.77 -7.81
C ARG A 58 -17.26 12.34 -9.04
N THR A 59 -16.27 13.11 -9.42
CA THR A 59 -15.26 12.74 -10.41
C THR A 59 -14.41 11.56 -9.93
N ALA A 60 -13.65 10.96 -10.85
CA ALA A 60 -12.69 9.91 -10.51
C ALA A 60 -11.68 10.37 -9.45
N PHE A 61 -11.16 11.59 -9.58
CA PHE A 61 -10.21 12.16 -8.62
C PHE A 61 -10.85 12.38 -7.24
N GLU A 62 -12.05 12.98 -7.18
CA GLU A 62 -12.77 13.15 -5.91
C GLU A 62 -13.02 11.82 -5.21
N THR A 63 -13.34 10.78 -5.99
CA THR A 63 -13.52 9.41 -5.48
C THR A 63 -12.24 8.86 -4.85
N ILE A 64 -11.08 9.08 -5.46
CA ILE A 64 -9.77 8.66 -4.92
C ILE A 64 -9.49 9.35 -3.58
N ILE A 65 -9.72 10.67 -3.51
CA ILE A 65 -9.52 11.46 -2.29
C ILE A 65 -10.43 10.96 -1.17
N LEU A 66 -11.70 10.73 -1.47
CA LEU A 66 -12.68 10.16 -0.55
C LEU A 66 -12.26 8.79 -0.01
N LEU A 67 -11.94 7.85 -0.90
CA LEU A 67 -11.48 6.52 -0.50
C LEU A 67 -10.23 6.60 0.38
N THR A 68 -9.30 7.51 0.06
CA THR A 68 -8.10 7.74 0.86
C THR A 68 -8.44 8.27 2.25
N LYS A 69 -9.38 9.21 2.35
CA LYS A 69 -9.83 9.75 3.64
C LYS A 69 -10.51 8.68 4.50
N GLU A 70 -11.31 7.81 3.90
CA GLU A 70 -11.99 6.77 4.66
C GLU A 70 -11.03 5.69 5.17
N LEU A 71 -9.99 5.36 4.38
CA LEU A 71 -8.89 4.53 4.87
C LEU A 71 -8.18 5.19 6.05
N GLU A 72 -7.95 6.51 6.00
CA GLU A 72 -7.37 7.28 7.11
C GLU A 72 -8.20 7.18 8.39
N LEU A 73 -9.50 7.47 8.27
CA LEU A 73 -10.44 7.51 9.38
C LEU A 73 -10.63 6.15 10.02
N TYR A 74 -10.42 5.07 9.26
CA TYR A 74 -10.37 3.73 9.82
C TYR A 74 -9.03 3.44 10.49
N LYS A 75 -7.92 3.61 9.76
CA LYS A 75 -6.56 3.36 10.27
C LYS A 75 -5.50 3.99 9.35
N GLU A 76 -4.81 5.02 9.85
CA GLU A 76 -3.76 5.76 9.12
C GLU A 76 -2.70 4.84 8.48
N GLU A 77 -2.28 3.77 9.19
CA GLU A 77 -1.28 2.81 8.71
C GLU A 77 -1.65 2.16 7.36
N LEU A 78 -2.93 2.06 7.00
CA LEU A 78 -3.35 1.44 5.76
C LEU A 78 -2.98 2.26 4.53
N GLN A 79 -2.84 3.58 4.65
CA GLN A 79 -2.39 4.45 3.56
C GLN A 79 -0.95 4.16 3.16
N THR A 80 -0.16 3.52 4.05
CA THR A 80 1.23 3.14 3.76
C THR A 80 1.34 1.84 2.95
N LYS A 81 0.22 1.11 2.80
CA LYS A 81 0.23 -0.14 2.04
C LYS A 81 0.46 0.13 0.55
N PRO A 82 1.15 -0.77 -0.15
CA PRO A 82 1.26 -0.73 -1.59
C PRO A 82 -0.10 -0.58 -2.25
N ALA A 83 -0.26 0.41 -3.12
CA ALA A 83 -1.53 0.67 -3.81
C ALA A 83 -1.34 0.71 -5.33
N LEU A 84 -2.30 0.14 -6.05
CA LEU A 84 -2.48 0.32 -7.50
C LEU A 84 -3.83 1.00 -7.74
N LEU A 85 -3.94 1.69 -8.86
CA LEU A 85 -5.17 2.30 -9.34
C LEU A 85 -5.58 1.65 -10.67
N ALA A 86 -6.74 1.02 -10.70
CA ALA A 86 -7.42 0.63 -11.92
C ALA A 86 -8.47 1.69 -12.28
N VAL A 87 -8.27 2.34 -13.42
CA VAL A 87 -9.20 3.35 -13.94
C VAL A 87 -10.11 2.66 -14.95
N ASN A 88 -11.34 2.37 -14.53
CA ASN A 88 -12.30 1.57 -15.27
C ASN A 88 -13.19 2.43 -16.20
N LYS A 89 -13.86 1.75 -17.13
CA LYS A 89 -14.76 2.30 -18.16
C LYS A 89 -14.04 3.13 -19.23
N MET A 90 -12.83 2.70 -19.60
CA MET A 90 -12.05 3.34 -20.67
C MET A 90 -12.64 3.14 -22.08
N ASP A 91 -13.68 2.32 -22.22
CA ASP A 91 -14.46 2.12 -23.45
C ASP A 91 -15.38 3.30 -23.81
N LEU A 92 -15.55 4.28 -22.90
CA LEU A 92 -16.45 5.41 -23.13
C LEU A 92 -15.80 6.47 -24.05
N PRO A 93 -16.59 7.18 -24.89
CA PRO A 93 -16.06 8.12 -25.89
C PRO A 93 -15.13 9.21 -25.33
N ASP A 94 -15.44 9.77 -24.17
CA ASP A 94 -14.66 10.84 -23.54
C ASP A 94 -13.65 10.32 -22.50
N ALA A 95 -13.48 8.99 -22.39
CA ALA A 95 -12.66 8.41 -21.33
C ALA A 95 -11.20 8.84 -21.42
N GLN A 96 -10.66 8.92 -22.64
CA GLN A 96 -9.26 9.29 -22.85
C GLN A 96 -8.98 10.73 -22.39
N ASP A 97 -9.82 11.69 -22.72
CA ASP A 97 -9.65 13.09 -22.30
C ASP A 97 -9.77 13.22 -20.78
N LYS A 98 -10.79 12.56 -20.19
CA LYS A 98 -10.95 12.51 -18.73
C LYS A 98 -9.75 11.87 -18.04
N PHE A 99 -9.16 10.84 -18.65
CA PHE A 99 -7.98 10.16 -18.11
C PHE A 99 -6.76 11.09 -18.08
N HIS A 100 -6.54 11.89 -19.11
CA HIS A 100 -5.48 12.91 -19.10
C HIS A 100 -5.68 13.93 -17.98
N VAL A 101 -6.92 14.39 -17.77
CA VAL A 101 -7.25 15.29 -16.66
C VAL A 101 -6.97 14.63 -15.31
N LEU A 102 -7.40 13.38 -15.12
CA LEU A 102 -7.15 12.62 -13.90
C LEU A 102 -5.65 12.46 -13.63
N MET A 103 -4.85 12.15 -14.64
CA MET A 103 -3.40 12.00 -14.49
C MET A 103 -2.73 13.31 -14.06
N ASN A 104 -3.16 14.45 -14.62
CA ASN A 104 -2.69 15.76 -14.18
C ASN A 104 -3.06 16.05 -12.72
N GLN A 105 -4.28 15.70 -12.31
CA GLN A 105 -4.74 15.85 -10.93
C GLN A 105 -3.95 14.97 -9.95
N LEU A 106 -3.61 13.73 -10.35
CA LEU A 106 -2.82 12.82 -9.53
C LEU A 106 -1.35 13.23 -9.41
N GLN A 107 -0.80 13.92 -10.41
CA GLN A 107 0.57 14.48 -10.34
C GLN A 107 0.65 15.69 -9.40
N ASN A 108 -0.39 16.53 -9.39
CA ASN A 108 -0.42 17.77 -8.61
C ASN A 108 -1.66 17.84 -7.70
N PRO A 109 -1.87 16.88 -6.78
CA PRO A 109 -3.12 16.79 -6.03
C PRO A 109 -3.39 18.04 -5.19
N LYS A 110 -2.33 18.66 -4.62
CA LYS A 110 -2.41 19.88 -3.80
C LYS A 110 -3.10 21.04 -4.52
N ASP A 111 -2.96 21.12 -5.84
CA ASP A 111 -3.57 22.16 -6.66
C ASP A 111 -5.08 21.97 -6.79
N PHE A 112 -5.63 20.83 -6.39
CA PHE A 112 -7.05 20.53 -6.47
C PHE A 112 -7.68 20.29 -5.10
N LEU A 113 -6.89 19.96 -4.06
CA LEU A 113 -7.39 19.70 -2.71
C LEU A 113 -8.15 20.89 -2.10
N HIS A 114 -7.83 22.12 -2.49
CA HIS A 114 -8.54 23.31 -2.00
C HIS A 114 -10.00 23.40 -2.46
N LEU A 115 -10.40 22.59 -3.44
CA LEU A 115 -11.78 22.52 -3.95
C LEU A 115 -12.70 21.65 -3.07
N PHE A 116 -12.13 20.97 -2.07
CA PHE A 116 -12.85 20.05 -1.20
C PHE A 116 -13.16 20.70 0.15
N GLU A 117 -14.23 20.23 0.79
CA GLU A 117 -14.49 20.55 2.20
C GLU A 117 -13.34 19.99 3.06
N LYS A 118 -12.91 20.76 4.08
CA LYS A 118 -11.71 20.44 4.88
C LYS A 118 -11.77 19.05 5.56
N ASN A 119 -12.97 18.61 5.94
CA ASN A 119 -13.24 17.30 6.53
C ASN A 119 -13.04 16.12 5.55
N MET A 120 -13.06 16.38 4.25
CA MET A 120 -12.91 15.37 3.20
C MET A 120 -11.46 15.19 2.73
N ILE A 121 -10.57 16.12 3.09
CA ILE A 121 -9.17 16.10 2.67
C ILE A 121 -8.40 15.15 3.60
N PRO A 122 -7.72 14.14 3.05
CA PRO A 122 -6.83 13.28 3.83
C PRO A 122 -5.55 14.03 4.22
N GLU A 123 -4.99 13.66 5.36
CA GLU A 123 -3.69 14.16 5.82
C GLU A 123 -2.56 13.73 4.87
N ARG A 124 -2.71 12.56 4.24
CA ARG A 124 -1.78 12.03 3.24
C ARG A 124 -2.52 11.47 2.04
N THR A 125 -2.00 11.74 0.85
CA THR A 125 -2.48 11.12 -0.38
C THR A 125 -1.86 9.74 -0.56
N VAL A 126 -2.63 8.80 -1.12
CA VAL A 126 -2.07 7.49 -1.52
C VAL A 126 -1.20 7.68 -2.76
N GLU A 127 0.01 7.15 -2.71
CA GLU A 127 0.88 7.04 -3.88
C GLU A 127 0.64 5.71 -4.59
N PHE A 128 0.22 5.78 -5.84
CA PHE A 128 -0.02 4.59 -6.66
C PHE A 128 1.27 4.18 -7.37
N GLN A 129 1.66 2.92 -7.18
CA GLN A 129 2.82 2.34 -7.88
C GLN A 129 2.56 2.17 -9.37
N HIS A 130 1.31 1.85 -9.71
CA HIS A 130 0.85 1.73 -11.07
C HIS A 130 -0.57 2.28 -11.19
N ILE A 131 -0.83 2.99 -12.28
CA ILE A 131 -2.15 3.47 -12.69
C ILE A 131 -2.44 2.80 -14.03
N ILE A 132 -3.45 1.92 -14.07
CA ILE A 132 -3.76 1.08 -15.22
C ILE A 132 -5.15 1.46 -15.74
N PRO A 133 -5.26 1.99 -16.97
CA PRO A 133 -6.54 2.16 -17.63
C PRO A 133 -7.09 0.79 -18.03
N ILE A 134 -8.35 0.52 -17.68
CA ILE A 134 -9.02 -0.75 -18.00
C ILE A 134 -10.43 -0.49 -18.53
N SER A 135 -10.95 -1.46 -19.27
CA SER A 135 -12.39 -1.61 -19.47
C SER A 135 -12.80 -3.02 -19.04
N ALA A 136 -13.52 -3.10 -17.93
CA ALA A 136 -14.01 -4.37 -17.43
C ALA A 136 -15.01 -5.05 -18.38
N ILE A 137 -15.71 -4.28 -19.23
CA ILE A 137 -16.71 -4.82 -20.17
C ILE A 137 -16.06 -5.36 -21.45
N THR A 138 -15.01 -4.72 -21.96
CA THR A 138 -14.29 -5.19 -23.16
C THR A 138 -13.17 -6.16 -22.81
N GLY A 139 -12.66 -6.14 -21.57
CA GLY A 139 -11.49 -6.88 -21.12
C GLY A 139 -10.16 -6.15 -21.37
N GLU A 140 -10.18 -4.96 -21.98
CA GLU A 140 -8.99 -4.16 -22.24
C GLU A 140 -8.28 -3.79 -20.93
N GLY A 141 -6.94 -3.89 -20.93
CA GLY A 141 -6.09 -3.55 -19.77
C GLY A 141 -6.11 -4.58 -18.62
N ILE A 142 -6.99 -5.59 -18.65
CA ILE A 142 -7.11 -6.57 -17.55
C ILE A 142 -5.87 -7.46 -17.41
N ASP A 143 -5.26 -7.87 -18.51
CA ASP A 143 -4.02 -8.67 -18.48
C ASP A 143 -2.83 -7.87 -17.95
N GLU A 144 -2.74 -6.60 -18.34
CA GLU A 144 -1.75 -5.66 -17.79
C GLU A 144 -1.97 -5.47 -16.29
N LEU A 145 -3.20 -5.21 -15.85
CA LEU A 145 -3.55 -5.09 -14.44
C LEU A 145 -3.11 -6.32 -13.63
N LYS A 146 -3.42 -7.54 -14.12
CA LYS A 146 -3.00 -8.80 -13.47
C LYS A 146 -1.47 -8.92 -13.39
N SER A 147 -0.76 -8.49 -14.42
CA SER A 147 0.70 -8.49 -14.46
C SER A 147 1.29 -7.49 -13.45
N CYS A 148 0.77 -6.27 -13.41
CA CYS A 148 1.18 -5.21 -12.48
C CYS A 148 0.90 -5.60 -11.02
N LEU A 149 -0.29 -6.13 -10.71
CA LEU A 149 -0.62 -6.64 -9.38
C LEU A 149 0.38 -7.71 -8.94
N ARG A 150 0.68 -8.65 -9.83
CA ARG A 150 1.61 -9.74 -9.53
C ARG A 150 3.02 -9.23 -9.29
N LYS A 151 3.52 -8.39 -10.20
CA LYS A 151 4.85 -7.80 -10.11
C LYS A 151 5.02 -7.02 -8.80
N SER A 152 4.06 -6.17 -8.47
CA SER A 152 4.10 -5.37 -7.26
C SER A 152 4.11 -6.26 -6.00
N LEU A 153 3.24 -7.29 -5.92
CA LEU A 153 3.27 -8.23 -4.79
C LEU A 153 4.60 -8.98 -4.65
N ASP A 154 5.18 -9.46 -5.75
CA ASP A 154 6.48 -10.13 -5.72
C ASP A 154 7.59 -9.17 -5.27
N GLU A 155 7.60 -7.92 -5.73
CA GLU A 155 8.57 -6.90 -5.30
C GLU A 155 8.46 -6.57 -3.81
N HIS A 156 7.25 -6.49 -3.26
CA HIS A 156 7.05 -6.28 -1.82
C HIS A 156 7.47 -7.48 -0.99
N ALA A 157 7.11 -8.70 -1.41
CA ALA A 157 7.55 -9.91 -0.74
C ALA A 157 9.08 -10.05 -0.73
N ASN A 158 9.74 -9.75 -1.85
CA ASN A 158 11.20 -9.76 -1.93
C ASN A 158 11.86 -8.71 -1.03
N ARG A 159 11.30 -7.50 -0.95
CA ARG A 159 11.77 -6.44 -0.05
C ARG A 159 11.63 -6.84 1.42
N GLU A 160 10.47 -7.37 1.82
CA GLU A 160 10.23 -7.87 3.19
C GLU A 160 11.26 -8.95 3.56
N ASN A 161 11.48 -9.93 2.68
CA ASN A 161 12.44 -11.01 2.88
C ASN A 161 13.88 -10.49 3.00
N TYR A 162 14.30 -9.59 2.11
CA TYR A 162 15.63 -9.01 2.14
C TYR A 162 15.88 -8.19 3.42
N ALA A 163 14.92 -7.37 3.82
CA ALA A 163 15.00 -6.60 5.06
C ALA A 163 15.13 -7.51 6.30
N TYR A 164 14.37 -8.61 6.32
CA TYR A 164 14.47 -9.61 7.38
C TYR A 164 15.86 -10.25 7.42
N HIS A 165 16.38 -10.75 6.29
CA HIS A 165 17.69 -11.39 6.24
C HIS A 165 18.83 -10.42 6.60
N LYS A 166 18.77 -9.17 6.14
CA LYS A 166 19.75 -8.13 6.48
C LYS A 166 19.79 -7.87 7.99
N LYS A 167 18.62 -7.82 8.64
CA LYS A 167 18.52 -7.65 10.10
C LYS A 167 19.13 -8.83 10.86
N GLN A 168 18.92 -10.06 10.39
CA GLN A 168 19.52 -11.25 11.00
C GLN A 168 21.05 -11.25 10.89
N LEU A 169 21.58 -10.89 9.71
CA LEU A 169 23.03 -10.77 9.50
C LEU A 169 23.66 -9.72 10.41
N LEU A 170 23.01 -8.56 10.54
CA LEU A 170 23.49 -7.50 11.45
C LEU A 170 23.49 -7.96 12.91
N ASN A 171 22.43 -8.64 13.35
CA ASN A 171 22.35 -9.18 14.71
C ASN A 171 23.46 -10.19 14.99
N LEU A 172 23.75 -11.08 14.03
CA LEU A 172 24.86 -12.05 14.13
C LEU A 172 26.23 -11.37 14.22
N GLN A 173 26.45 -10.31 13.44
CA GLN A 173 27.67 -9.52 13.50
C GLN A 173 27.83 -8.84 14.86
N ILE A 174 26.75 -8.25 15.39
CA ILE A 174 26.74 -7.61 16.71
C ILE A 174 27.02 -8.64 17.81
N SER A 175 26.35 -9.80 17.81
CA SER A 175 26.58 -10.84 18.81
C SER A 175 28.01 -11.38 18.76
N ASN A 176 28.60 -11.54 17.58
CA ASN A 176 30.00 -11.96 17.47
C ASN A 176 30.95 -10.88 18.01
N THR A 177 30.68 -9.60 17.75
CA THR A 177 31.52 -8.48 18.23
C THR A 177 31.51 -8.35 19.75
N VAL A 178 30.34 -8.55 20.39
CA VAL A 178 30.20 -8.53 21.86
C VAL A 178 30.90 -9.73 22.52
N THR A 179 30.87 -10.90 21.88
CA THR A 179 31.50 -12.12 22.41
C THR A 179 33.04 -12.01 22.42
N TYR A 180 33.65 -11.27 21.49
CA TYR A 180 35.11 -11.06 21.47
C TYR A 180 35.60 -9.99 22.45
N SER A 181 34.74 -9.08 22.93
CA SER A 181 35.10 -8.08 23.94
C SER A 181 35.03 -8.59 25.39
N GLU A 182 34.43 -9.76 25.64
CA GLU A 182 34.18 -10.29 26.99
C GLU A 182 35.06 -11.48 27.42
N LEU A 183 36.17 -11.78 26.73
CA LEU A 183 37.13 -12.78 27.23
C LEU A 183 38.04 -12.16 28.31
N PRO A 184 37.92 -12.56 29.60
CA PRO A 184 38.86 -12.11 30.63
C PRO A 184 40.13 -12.98 30.53
N SER A 185 41.28 -12.34 30.36
CA SER A 185 42.58 -12.98 30.61
C SER A 185 42.64 -13.47 32.05
N LYS A 186 42.59 -14.79 32.27
CA LYS A 186 42.89 -15.42 33.56
C LYS A 186 44.14 -16.28 33.48
N ASN A 187 45.18 -15.69 34.09
CA ASN A 187 46.18 -16.28 34.99
C ASN A 187 47.21 -17.28 34.46
N ALA A 188 48.49 -16.91 34.62
CA ALA A 188 49.52 -17.82 35.11
C ALA A 188 50.18 -17.20 36.35
N VAL A 189 49.86 -17.77 37.52
CA VAL A 189 50.67 -17.65 38.75
C VAL A 189 51.48 -18.94 38.82
N THR A 190 52.81 -18.84 38.99
CA THR A 190 53.56 -19.68 39.95
C THR A 190 54.95 -19.10 40.21
N SER A 191 55.25 -19.07 41.49
CA SER A 191 56.43 -18.61 42.23
C SER A 191 57.68 -19.48 42.01
N SER A 192 58.88 -18.88 42.01
CA SER A 192 59.98 -19.32 42.90
C SER A 192 61.11 -18.28 43.04
N ARG A 193 61.59 -18.17 44.28
CA ARG A 193 62.61 -17.34 44.95
C ARG A 193 64.04 -17.27 44.36
N MET A 194 64.72 -16.15 44.74
CA MET A 194 66.14 -15.97 45.20
C MET A 194 67.27 -16.28 44.21
N ASP A 195 68.43 -15.62 44.16
CA ASP A 195 69.07 -14.52 44.89
C ASP A 195 70.23 -13.95 44.02
N ILE A 196 70.76 -12.84 44.51
CA ILE A 196 71.88 -11.95 44.15
C ILE A 196 73.21 -12.58 43.62
N ILE A 197 73.86 -11.79 42.74
CA ILE A 197 75.19 -11.82 42.06
C ILE A 197 75.27 -12.60 40.74
#